data_AF-A0AAW9CVL8-F1
#
_entry.id   AF-A0AAW9CVL8-F1
#
_cell.length_a   1.000
_cell.length_b   1.000
_cell.length_c   1.000
_cell.angle_alpha   90.00
_cell.angle_beta   90.00
_cell.angle_gamma   90.00
#
_symmetry.space_group_name_H-M   'P 1'
#
loop_
_entity.id
_entity.type
_entity.pdbx_description
1 polymer ?
#
loop_
_entity_poly.entity_id
_entity_poly.type
_entity_poly.pdbx_seq_one_letter_code
_entity_poly.pdbx_strand_id
1 'polypeptide(L)'
;MKTVLTHIMRRKQWYATLPLFASLRDERVPPQVRLGFMPAFAFFVMAFGDLNRYLLRKEPTDDPHQARVNAHTREDDHHWTWFLEDIEKLGWSRATTMTDALRTLWSEDTHRCRLLMYELCAIVDAADGVERLAIVEAIEETGHVLFALTTRLADEVQAQTGRELRYMGAYHFARENGHVRDGEHAQWTGIELDAAKRRRCVALVDRVFDAFAAWTHEAAREIDRVAMPPFVQETP
;
A
#
# COMPACT_ATOMS: atom_id res chain seq x y z
N MET A 1 16.39 -5.89 16.74
CA MET A 1 15.47 -5.73 15.59
C MET A 1 15.30 -7.01 14.80
N LYS A 2 16.33 -7.88 14.69
CA LYS A 2 16.26 -9.18 14.00
C LYS A 2 14.97 -10.00 14.22
N THR A 3 14.52 -10.13 15.47
CA THR A 3 13.26 -10.84 15.79
C THR A 3 12.02 -10.16 15.20
N VAL A 4 11.98 -8.83 15.22
CA VAL A 4 10.88 -8.04 14.64
C VAL A 4 10.85 -8.21 13.12
N LEU A 5 12.00 -8.10 12.45
CA LEU A 5 12.09 -8.36 11.00
C LEU A 5 11.67 -9.79 10.63
N THR A 6 12.09 -10.77 11.43
CA THR A 6 11.63 -12.16 11.25
C THR A 6 10.12 -12.29 11.41
N HIS A 7 9.52 -11.54 12.34
CA HIS A 7 8.08 -11.49 12.53
C HIS A 7 7.36 -10.82 11.35
N ILE A 8 7.89 -9.72 10.83
CA ILE A 8 7.38 -9.05 9.63
C ILE A 8 7.34 -10.03 8.45
N MET A 9 8.42 -10.79 8.21
CA MET A 9 8.45 -11.79 7.14
C MET A 9 7.37 -12.87 7.31
N ARG A 10 7.10 -13.31 8.55
CA ARG A 10 6.02 -14.27 8.82
C ARG A 10 4.65 -13.66 8.54
N ARG A 11 4.41 -12.42 8.98
CA ARG A 11 3.17 -11.69 8.71
C ARG A 11 2.98 -11.45 7.21
N LYS A 12 4.04 -11.12 6.47
CA LYS A 12 4.05 -10.99 5.00
C LYS A 12 3.61 -12.28 4.32
N GLN A 13 4.16 -13.43 4.73
CA GLN A 13 3.78 -14.73 4.17
C GLN A 13 2.30 -15.04 4.37
N TRP A 14 1.76 -14.79 5.58
CA TRP A 14 0.33 -14.92 5.83
C TRP A 14 -0.50 -13.93 5.00
N TYR A 15 -0.11 -12.66 5.00
CA TYR A 15 -0.80 -11.59 4.28
C TYR A 15 -0.92 -11.91 2.79
N ALA A 16 0.13 -12.44 2.16
CA ALA A 16 0.14 -12.83 0.75
C ALA A 16 -0.84 -13.97 0.36
N THR A 17 -1.46 -14.63 1.36
CA THR A 17 -2.50 -15.65 1.16
C THR A 17 -3.92 -15.09 1.18
N LEU A 18 -4.12 -13.81 1.49
CA LEU A 18 -5.44 -13.20 1.57
C LEU A 18 -6.15 -13.14 0.20
N PRO A 19 -7.49 -13.11 0.18
CA PRO A 19 -8.29 -13.27 -1.04
C PRO A 19 -7.96 -12.31 -2.19
N LEU A 20 -7.66 -11.04 -1.89
CA LEU A 20 -7.25 -10.06 -2.90
C LEU A 20 -6.12 -10.60 -3.79
N PHE A 21 -5.10 -11.20 -3.18
CA PHE A 21 -3.93 -11.69 -3.89
C PHE A 21 -4.23 -12.96 -4.71
N ALA A 22 -5.28 -13.71 -4.36
CA ALA A 22 -5.78 -14.77 -5.22
C ALA A 22 -6.48 -14.17 -6.45
N SER A 23 -7.33 -13.15 -6.27
CA SER A 23 -8.00 -12.46 -7.38
C SER A 23 -7.03 -11.82 -8.36
N LEU A 24 -5.94 -11.22 -7.87
CA LEU A 24 -4.90 -10.64 -8.75
C LEU A 24 -4.14 -11.70 -9.57
N ARG A 25 -4.05 -12.94 -9.08
CA ARG A 25 -3.42 -14.07 -9.79
C ARG A 25 -4.37 -14.80 -10.74
N ASP A 26 -5.66 -14.47 -10.75
CA ASP A 26 -6.64 -15.17 -11.58
C ASP A 26 -6.58 -14.72 -13.05
N GLU A 27 -5.77 -15.41 -13.85
CA GLU A 27 -5.56 -15.13 -15.28
C GLU A 27 -6.84 -15.29 -16.14
N ARG A 28 -7.92 -15.85 -15.59
CA ARG A 28 -9.22 -15.90 -16.28
C ARG A 28 -9.91 -14.54 -16.33
N VAL A 29 -9.49 -13.59 -15.48
CA VAL A 29 -10.04 -12.24 -15.40
C VAL A 29 -9.09 -11.26 -16.09
N PRO A 30 -9.58 -10.37 -16.98
CA PRO A 30 -8.73 -9.39 -17.65
C PRO A 30 -7.93 -8.52 -16.67
N PRO A 31 -6.68 -8.13 -16.98
CA PRO A 31 -5.81 -7.41 -16.04
C PRO A 31 -6.40 -6.05 -15.63
N GLN A 32 -7.10 -5.35 -16.52
CA GLN A 32 -7.77 -4.08 -16.18
C GLN A 32 -8.90 -4.27 -15.15
N VAL A 33 -9.59 -5.41 -15.18
CA VAL A 33 -10.64 -5.76 -14.20
C VAL A 33 -9.99 -6.12 -12.86
N ARG A 34 -8.91 -6.91 -12.88
CA ARG A 34 -8.13 -7.23 -11.66
C ARG A 34 -7.53 -5.98 -11.00
N LEU A 35 -7.16 -4.97 -11.79
CA LEU A 35 -6.71 -3.65 -11.29
C LEU A 35 -7.88 -2.72 -10.92
N GLY A 36 -9.14 -3.14 -11.11
CA GLY A 36 -10.33 -2.30 -10.96
C GLY A 36 -10.59 -1.76 -9.55
N PHE A 37 -9.91 -2.26 -8.53
CA PHE A 37 -9.98 -1.73 -7.16
C PHE A 37 -9.17 -0.43 -6.96
N MET A 38 -8.25 -0.10 -7.88
CA MET A 38 -7.33 1.03 -7.72
C MET A 38 -8.02 2.39 -7.57
N PRO A 39 -9.11 2.71 -8.30
CA PRO A 39 -9.88 3.94 -8.05
C PRO A 39 -10.42 4.04 -6.61
N ALA A 40 -10.90 2.93 -6.04
CA ALA A 40 -11.35 2.90 -4.64
C ALA A 40 -10.19 3.02 -3.64
N PHE A 41 -8.98 2.64 -4.05
CA PHE A 41 -7.75 2.79 -3.26
C PHE A 41 -7.18 4.22 -3.29
N ALA A 42 -7.70 5.11 -4.13
CA ALA A 42 -7.14 6.45 -4.35
C ALA A 42 -7.01 7.28 -3.07
N PHE A 43 -7.98 7.19 -2.14
CA PHE A 43 -7.89 7.92 -0.87
C PHE A 43 -6.59 7.58 -0.11
N PHE A 44 -6.28 6.28 0.02
CA PHE A 44 -5.08 5.84 0.70
C PHE A 44 -3.83 6.37 -0.01
N VAL A 45 -3.72 6.20 -1.33
CA VAL A 45 -2.53 6.61 -2.09
C VAL A 45 -2.25 8.10 -1.94
N MET A 46 -3.29 8.93 -2.05
CA MET A 46 -3.16 10.38 -1.91
C MET A 46 -2.77 10.76 -0.47
N ALA A 47 -3.41 10.16 0.54
CA ALA A 47 -3.13 10.45 1.94
C ALA A 47 -1.81 9.84 2.44
N PHE A 48 -1.24 8.85 1.75
CA PHE A 48 0.03 8.24 2.12
C PHE A 48 1.21 9.23 2.02
N GLY A 49 1.13 10.18 1.09
CA GLY A 49 2.08 11.30 1.04
C GLY A 49 2.03 12.17 2.30
N ASP A 50 0.83 12.42 2.82
CA ASP A 50 0.63 13.17 4.06
C ASP A 50 1.10 12.39 5.29
N LEU A 51 0.86 11.07 5.34
CA LEU A 51 1.38 10.20 6.40
C LEU A 51 2.90 10.29 6.48
N ASN A 52 3.57 10.20 5.33
CA ASN A 52 5.02 10.33 5.23
C ASN A 52 5.50 11.71 5.67
N ARG A 53 4.92 12.77 5.11
CA ARG A 53 5.38 14.14 5.30
C ARG A 53 5.09 14.73 6.68
N TYR A 54 3.90 14.47 7.24
CA TYR A 54 3.43 15.18 8.43
C TYR A 54 3.40 14.32 9.69
N LEU A 55 3.35 12.98 9.57
CA LEU A 55 3.26 12.08 10.73
C LEU A 55 4.54 11.28 10.97
N LEU A 56 5.06 10.59 9.95
CA LEU A 56 6.28 9.78 10.06
C LEU A 56 7.53 10.63 10.18
N ARG A 57 7.66 11.66 9.34
CA ARG A 57 8.79 12.59 9.37
C ARG A 57 8.73 13.48 10.60
N LYS A 58 9.83 13.56 11.34
CA LYS A 58 10.00 14.43 12.51
C LYS A 58 11.33 15.19 12.41
N GLU A 59 11.25 16.49 12.19
CA GLU A 59 12.41 17.36 12.01
C GLU A 59 12.32 18.62 12.89
N PRO A 60 13.45 19.09 13.46
CA PRO A 60 14.76 18.44 13.47
C PRO A 60 14.77 17.17 14.34
N THR A 61 15.77 16.30 14.16
CA THR A 61 15.96 15.12 15.02
C THR A 61 17.43 14.81 15.24
N ASP A 62 17.78 14.45 16.48
CA ASP A 62 19.09 13.90 16.86
C ASP A 62 19.05 12.37 16.99
N ASP A 63 17.87 11.75 16.85
CA ASP A 63 17.71 10.29 16.87
C ASP A 63 18.13 9.71 15.49
N PRO A 64 19.20 8.90 15.43
CA PRO A 64 19.67 8.32 14.17
C PRO A 64 18.65 7.41 13.50
N HIS A 65 17.72 6.80 14.26
CA HIS A 65 16.65 5.97 13.71
C HIS A 65 15.57 6.83 13.07
N GLN A 66 15.16 7.92 13.73
CA GLN A 66 14.25 8.89 13.14
C GLN A 66 14.85 9.58 11.90
N ALA A 67 16.16 9.84 11.89
CA ALA A 67 16.83 10.40 10.71
C ALA A 67 16.72 9.48 9.48
N ARG A 68 16.79 8.15 9.68
CA ARG A 68 16.55 7.16 8.61
C ARG A 68 15.11 7.17 8.13
N VAL A 69 14.14 7.19 9.05
CA VAL A 69 12.72 7.34 8.70
C VAL A 69 12.51 8.61 7.88
N ASN A 70 13.09 9.74 8.29
CA ASN A 70 12.99 11.00 7.56
C ASN A 70 13.60 10.89 6.15
N ALA A 71 14.73 10.20 5.98
CA ALA A 71 15.35 9.96 4.67
C ALA A 71 14.40 9.20 3.73
N HIS A 72 13.87 8.07 4.19
CA HIS A 72 12.93 7.24 3.45
C HIS A 72 11.66 8.02 3.06
N THR A 73 11.03 8.72 4.01
CA THR A 73 9.76 9.43 3.76
C THR A 73 9.81 10.51 2.67
N ARG A 74 10.99 11.01 2.25
CA ARG A 74 11.13 12.07 1.22
C ARG A 74 11.00 11.56 -0.20
N GLU A 75 11.22 10.26 -0.40
CA GLU A 75 10.95 9.62 -1.68
C GLU A 75 9.45 9.29 -1.77
N ASP A 76 8.96 8.58 -0.77
CA ASP A 76 7.59 8.06 -0.71
C ASP A 76 6.50 9.13 -0.73
N ASP A 77 6.75 10.35 -0.22
CA ASP A 77 5.75 11.42 -0.22
C ASP A 77 5.41 11.99 -1.61
N HIS A 78 6.08 11.52 -2.67
CA HIS A 78 5.86 11.94 -4.06
C HIS A 78 5.23 10.86 -4.97
N HIS A 79 5.08 9.62 -4.49
CA HIS A 79 4.64 8.48 -5.32
C HIS A 79 3.21 8.64 -5.88
N TRP A 80 2.36 9.41 -5.19
CA TRP A 80 0.98 9.70 -5.62
C TRP A 80 0.90 10.33 -7.02
N THR A 81 1.95 11.02 -7.47
CA THR A 81 1.98 11.61 -8.82
C THR A 81 1.96 10.54 -9.91
N TRP A 82 2.65 9.41 -9.71
CA TRP A 82 2.63 8.29 -10.65
C TRP A 82 1.28 7.59 -10.66
N PHE A 83 0.59 7.56 -9.51
CA PHE A 83 -0.75 6.99 -9.44
C PHE A 83 -1.71 7.76 -10.33
N LEU A 84 -1.73 9.10 -10.23
CA LEU A 84 -2.57 9.93 -11.10
C LEU A 84 -2.25 9.74 -12.60
N GLU A 85 -0.97 9.62 -12.94
CA GLU A 85 -0.52 9.30 -14.31
C GLU A 85 -1.15 7.99 -14.82
N ASP A 86 -1.16 6.94 -13.99
CA ASP A 86 -1.74 5.64 -14.33
C ASP A 86 -3.27 5.71 -14.45
N ILE A 87 -3.96 6.44 -13.56
CA ILE A 87 -5.42 6.68 -13.64
C ILE A 87 -5.79 7.34 -14.97
N GLU A 88 -5.02 8.34 -15.42
CA GLU A 88 -5.24 9.00 -16.71
C GLU A 88 -4.96 8.07 -17.90
N LYS A 89 -3.86 7.32 -17.86
CA LYS A 89 -3.52 6.34 -18.91
C LYS A 89 -4.53 5.22 -19.04
N LEU A 90 -5.20 4.83 -17.95
CA LEU A 90 -6.27 3.84 -18.00
C LEU A 90 -7.62 4.43 -18.39
N GLY A 91 -7.71 5.76 -18.50
CA GLY A 91 -8.93 6.47 -18.89
C GLY A 91 -10.01 6.49 -17.80
N TRP A 92 -9.69 6.07 -16.58
CA TRP A 92 -10.65 6.02 -15.47
C TRP A 92 -11.12 7.42 -15.04
N SER A 93 -10.30 8.46 -15.26
CA SER A 93 -10.72 9.86 -15.03
C SER A 93 -11.87 10.32 -15.93
N ARG A 94 -12.10 9.66 -17.08
CA ARG A 94 -13.20 9.98 -18.00
C ARG A 94 -14.49 9.23 -17.67
N ALA A 95 -14.42 8.23 -16.79
CA ALA A 95 -15.54 7.35 -16.46
C ALA A 95 -16.39 7.84 -15.29
N THR A 96 -16.02 8.96 -14.65
CA THR A 96 -16.71 9.50 -13.47
C THR A 96 -16.69 11.02 -13.46
N THR A 97 -17.67 11.63 -12.77
CA THR A 97 -17.60 13.04 -12.40
C THR A 97 -16.83 13.22 -11.09
N MET A 98 -16.40 14.44 -10.78
CA MET A 98 -15.79 14.76 -9.46
C MET A 98 -16.74 14.39 -8.31
N THR A 99 -18.02 14.75 -8.42
CA THR A 99 -19.01 14.48 -7.38
C THR A 99 -19.21 12.97 -7.17
N ASP A 100 -19.27 12.21 -8.26
CA ASP A 100 -19.44 10.75 -8.18
C ASP A 100 -18.18 10.07 -7.63
N ALA A 101 -16.99 10.54 -8.02
CA ALA A 101 -15.73 10.05 -7.45
C ALA A 101 -15.69 10.28 -5.94
N LEU A 102 -16.06 11.48 -5.46
CA LEU A 102 -16.13 11.77 -4.03
C LEU A 102 -17.18 10.91 -3.31
N ARG A 103 -18.36 10.71 -3.91
CA ARG A 103 -19.39 9.81 -3.35
C ARG A 103 -18.86 8.39 -3.21
N THR A 104 -18.20 7.86 -4.24
CA THR A 104 -17.60 6.52 -4.20
C THR A 104 -16.51 6.44 -3.13
N LEU A 105 -15.59 7.41 -3.07
CA LEU A 105 -14.48 7.43 -2.12
C LEU A 105 -14.90 7.61 -0.66
N TRP A 106 -16.08 8.19 -0.40
CA TRP A 106 -16.65 8.35 0.94
C TRP A 106 -17.82 7.41 1.24
N SER A 107 -18.14 6.50 0.33
CA SER A 107 -19.19 5.50 0.56
C SER A 107 -18.81 4.49 1.64
N GLU A 108 -19.82 3.73 2.07
CA GLU A 108 -19.63 2.56 2.95
C GLU A 108 -18.88 1.42 2.23
N ASP A 109 -18.94 1.36 0.91
CA ASP A 109 -18.28 0.31 0.14
C ASP A 109 -16.74 0.45 0.16
N THR A 110 -16.23 1.65 0.41
CA THR A 110 -14.80 2.00 0.39
C THR A 110 -14.26 2.47 1.75
N HIS A 111 -15.00 2.24 2.84
CA HIS A 111 -14.67 2.78 4.16
C HIS A 111 -13.38 2.21 4.75
N ARG A 112 -13.01 0.96 4.45
CA ARG A 112 -11.78 0.34 4.97
C ARG A 112 -10.54 0.99 4.42
N CYS A 113 -10.57 1.48 3.18
CA CYS A 113 -9.50 2.31 2.62
C CYS A 113 -9.22 3.56 3.49
N ARG A 114 -10.28 4.25 3.96
CA ARG A 114 -10.15 5.42 4.84
C ARG A 114 -9.71 5.03 6.25
N LEU A 115 -10.33 4.00 6.83
CA LEU A 115 -9.97 3.51 8.16
C LEU A 115 -8.53 3.03 8.24
N LEU A 116 -8.03 2.36 7.19
CA LEU A 116 -6.62 1.96 7.10
C LEU A 116 -5.69 3.16 7.35
N MET A 117 -5.92 4.28 6.67
CA MET A 117 -5.09 5.48 6.88
C MET A 117 -5.21 6.02 8.32
N TYR A 118 -6.42 6.08 8.88
CA TYR A 118 -6.62 6.56 10.25
C TYR A 118 -5.96 5.64 11.29
N GLU A 119 -6.03 4.32 11.08
CA GLU A 119 -5.35 3.33 11.91
C GLU A 119 -3.84 3.48 11.82
N LEU A 120 -3.27 3.69 10.63
CA LEU A 120 -1.84 3.98 10.45
C LEU A 120 -1.44 5.26 11.18
N CYS A 121 -2.20 6.35 11.06
CA CYS A 121 -1.98 7.57 11.83
C CYS A 121 -1.94 7.30 13.34
N ALA A 122 -2.88 6.51 13.87
CA ALA A 122 -2.92 6.13 15.28
C ALA A 122 -1.79 5.17 15.69
N ILE A 123 -1.24 4.37 14.75
CA ILE A 123 -0.09 3.50 14.99
C ILE A 123 1.20 4.33 15.10
N VAL A 124 1.38 5.35 14.27
CA VAL A 124 2.63 6.14 14.20
C VAL A 124 2.71 7.27 15.23
N ASP A 125 1.58 7.75 15.74
CA ASP A 125 1.50 8.95 16.59
C ASP A 125 2.45 8.88 17.81
N ALA A 126 2.36 7.80 18.57
CA ALA A 126 3.14 7.60 19.79
C ALA A 126 4.43 6.77 19.61
N ALA A 127 4.82 6.48 18.37
CA ALA A 127 6.02 5.69 18.08
C ALA A 127 7.30 6.51 18.24
N ASP A 128 8.39 5.88 18.71
CA ASP A 128 9.74 6.45 18.61
C ASP A 128 10.44 6.05 17.29
N GLY A 129 11.67 6.50 17.05
CA GLY A 129 12.37 6.25 15.78
C GLY A 129 12.56 4.76 15.47
N VAL A 130 12.86 3.93 16.47
CA VAL A 130 13.01 2.48 16.29
C VAL A 130 11.67 1.82 15.98
N GLU A 131 10.61 2.23 16.65
CA GLU A 131 9.26 1.75 16.40
C GLU A 131 8.75 2.19 15.02
N ARG A 132 9.05 3.42 14.59
CA ARG A 132 8.74 3.90 13.24
C ARG A 132 9.46 3.12 12.16
N LEU A 133 10.73 2.74 12.35
CA LEU A 133 11.42 1.84 11.41
C LEU A 133 10.67 0.51 11.27
N ALA A 134 10.22 -0.10 12.37
CA ALA A 134 9.45 -1.35 12.31
C ALA A 134 8.07 -1.18 11.65
N ILE A 135 7.42 -0.02 11.84
CA ILE A 135 6.14 0.31 11.20
C ILE A 135 6.33 0.51 9.70
N VAL A 136 7.32 1.32 9.29
CA VAL A 136 7.64 1.59 7.88
C VAL A 136 7.94 0.28 7.15
N GLU A 137 8.82 -0.55 7.69
CA GLU A 137 9.12 -1.88 7.13
C GLU A 137 7.86 -2.73 6.96
N ALA A 138 6.96 -2.74 7.96
CA ALA A 138 5.73 -3.51 7.85
C ALA A 138 4.79 -2.97 6.75
N ILE A 139 4.76 -1.66 6.53
CA ILE A 139 4.01 -1.02 5.44
C ILE A 139 4.65 -1.36 4.08
N GLU A 140 5.97 -1.21 3.95
CA GLU A 140 6.69 -1.55 2.72
C GLU A 140 6.51 -3.03 2.36
N GLU A 141 6.52 -3.92 3.35
CA GLU A 141 6.35 -5.35 3.12
C GLU A 141 4.91 -5.73 2.74
N THR A 142 3.90 -4.96 3.13
CA THR A 142 2.53 -5.12 2.59
C THR A 142 2.45 -4.59 1.16
N GLY A 143 3.10 -3.46 0.88
CA GLY A 143 3.27 -2.87 -0.46
C GLY A 143 3.94 -3.84 -1.42
N HIS A 144 5.08 -4.42 -1.04
CA HIS A 144 5.82 -5.39 -1.85
C HIS A 144 4.94 -6.57 -2.28
N VAL A 145 4.07 -7.09 -1.40
CA VAL A 145 3.15 -8.18 -1.77
C VAL A 145 2.19 -7.75 -2.88
N LEU A 146 1.66 -6.54 -2.78
CA LEU A 146 0.76 -5.96 -3.78
C LEU A 146 1.50 -5.66 -5.09
N PHE A 147 2.58 -4.89 -5.03
CA PHE A 147 3.28 -4.38 -6.21
C PHE A 147 4.00 -5.47 -7.00
N ALA A 148 4.44 -6.56 -6.35
CA ALA A 148 4.94 -7.73 -7.07
C ALA A 148 3.88 -8.37 -8.00
N LEU A 149 2.59 -8.24 -7.66
CA LEU A 149 1.49 -8.74 -8.48
C LEU A 149 1.01 -7.68 -9.48
N THR A 150 0.82 -6.43 -9.05
CA THR A 150 0.38 -5.37 -9.97
C THR A 150 1.41 -5.09 -11.05
N THR A 151 2.70 -5.29 -10.79
CA THR A 151 3.75 -5.15 -11.82
C THR A 151 3.51 -6.09 -12.99
N ARG A 152 3.14 -7.35 -12.72
CA ARG A 152 2.81 -8.32 -13.77
C ARG A 152 1.56 -7.91 -14.54
N LEU A 153 0.54 -7.40 -13.83
CA LEU A 153 -0.68 -6.90 -14.46
C LEU A 153 -0.39 -5.66 -15.33
N ALA A 154 0.50 -4.78 -14.89
CA ALA A 154 0.94 -3.64 -15.67
C ALA A 154 1.66 -4.07 -16.96
N ASP A 155 2.51 -5.11 -16.90
CA ASP A 155 3.13 -5.69 -18.09
C ASP A 155 2.08 -6.26 -19.06
N GLU A 156 1.05 -6.95 -18.55
CA GLU A 156 -0.06 -7.44 -19.37
C GLU A 156 -0.86 -6.29 -20.02
N VAL A 157 -1.18 -5.24 -19.25
CA VAL A 157 -1.87 -4.05 -19.77
C VAL A 157 -1.02 -3.35 -20.83
N GLN A 158 0.29 -3.21 -20.61
CA GLN A 158 1.19 -2.61 -21.57
C GLN A 158 1.27 -3.43 -22.85
N ALA A 159 1.35 -4.76 -22.77
CA ALA A 159 1.33 -5.63 -23.94
C ALA A 159 0.04 -5.47 -24.76
N GLN A 160 -1.10 -5.22 -24.10
CA GLN A 160 -2.39 -5.06 -24.75
C GLN A 160 -2.64 -3.65 -25.31
N THR A 161 -2.08 -2.62 -24.67
CA THR A 161 -2.47 -1.21 -24.94
C THR A 161 -1.31 -0.32 -25.40
N GLY A 162 -0.07 -0.79 -25.27
CA GLY A 162 1.14 0.00 -25.49
C GLY A 162 1.41 1.06 -24.41
N ARG A 163 0.64 1.08 -23.31
CA ARG A 163 0.77 2.08 -22.24
C ARG A 163 1.49 1.49 -21.04
N GLU A 164 2.66 2.04 -20.70
CA GLU A 164 3.37 1.72 -19.47
C GLU A 164 2.67 2.37 -18.26
N LEU A 165 2.47 1.59 -17.20
CA LEU A 165 1.95 2.07 -15.91
C LEU A 165 3.12 2.20 -14.92
N ARG A 166 3.34 3.39 -14.34
CA ARG A 166 4.50 3.67 -13.49
C ARG A 166 4.27 3.33 -12.03
N TYR A 167 3.09 3.65 -11.50
CA TYR A 167 2.75 3.38 -10.10
C TYR A 167 2.46 1.90 -9.88
N MET A 168 1.71 1.29 -10.81
CA MET A 168 1.34 -0.12 -10.70
C MET A 168 2.42 -1.05 -11.25
N GLY A 169 3.37 -0.52 -12.03
CA GLY A 169 4.39 -1.27 -12.75
C GLY A 169 5.79 -1.25 -12.13
N ALA A 170 6.74 -1.72 -12.93
CA ALA A 170 8.12 -1.96 -12.50
C ALA A 170 8.85 -0.70 -12.01
N TYR A 171 8.45 0.49 -12.47
CA TYR A 171 9.09 1.76 -12.08
C TYR A 171 8.95 2.02 -10.57
N HIS A 172 7.74 1.87 -10.01
CA HIS A 172 7.50 2.01 -8.58
C HIS A 172 8.14 0.85 -7.80
N PHE A 173 7.92 -0.39 -8.24
CA PHE A 173 8.44 -1.57 -7.54
C PHE A 173 9.98 -1.61 -7.46
N ALA A 174 10.68 -1.05 -8.46
CA ALA A 174 12.14 -0.96 -8.44
C ALA A 174 12.67 0.00 -7.36
N ARG A 175 11.90 1.03 -6.99
CA ARG A 175 12.24 1.97 -5.92
C ARG A 175 12.06 1.37 -4.55
N GLU A 176 10.91 0.72 -4.32
CA GLU A 176 10.67 -0.02 -3.07
C GLU A 176 11.77 -1.08 -2.82
N ASN A 177 12.21 -1.79 -3.85
CA ASN A 177 13.30 -2.77 -3.73
C ASN A 177 14.71 -2.14 -3.63
N GLY A 178 14.85 -0.85 -3.95
CA GLY A 178 16.12 -0.11 -3.84
C GLY A 178 16.62 -0.10 -2.40
N HIS A 179 15.74 0.18 -1.44
CA HIS A 179 16.04 0.23 0.00
C HIS A 179 16.56 -1.11 0.54
N VAL A 180 15.96 -2.22 0.12
CA VAL A 180 16.39 -3.58 0.49
C VAL A 180 17.80 -3.88 -0.06
N ARG A 181 18.08 -3.47 -1.30
CA ARG A 181 19.35 -3.71 -2.00
C ARG A 181 20.49 -2.83 -1.49
N ASP A 182 20.18 -1.64 -0.99
CA ASP A 182 21.16 -0.72 -0.39
C ASP A 182 21.61 -1.14 1.03
N GLY A 183 21.14 -2.30 1.51
CA GLY A 183 21.65 -2.95 2.71
C GLY A 183 21.02 -2.43 4.01
N GLU A 184 19.90 -1.71 3.93
CA GLU A 184 19.19 -1.18 5.11
C GLU A 184 18.81 -2.31 6.09
N HIS A 185 18.37 -3.46 5.59
CA HIS A 185 18.03 -4.62 6.42
C HIS A 185 19.23 -5.11 7.23
N ALA A 186 20.43 -5.15 6.63
CA ALA A 186 21.65 -5.52 7.33
C ALA A 186 21.99 -4.50 8.43
N GLN A 187 21.86 -3.20 8.15
CA GLN A 187 22.06 -2.14 9.13
C GLN A 187 21.05 -2.20 10.29
N TRP A 188 19.81 -2.61 10.01
CA TRP A 188 18.76 -2.68 11.03
C TRP A 188 18.87 -3.92 11.89
N THR A 189 19.33 -5.05 11.35
CA THR A 189 19.50 -6.29 12.14
C THR A 189 20.38 -6.10 13.37
N GLY A 190 21.39 -5.22 13.31
CA GLY A 190 22.29 -4.90 14.42
C GLY A 190 21.71 -4.00 15.51
N ILE A 191 20.48 -3.49 15.36
CA ILE A 191 19.83 -2.68 16.40
C ILE A 191 19.39 -3.62 17.54
N GLU A 192 20.04 -3.53 18.70
CA GLU A 192 19.69 -4.29 19.88
C GLU A 192 18.44 -3.74 20.56
N LEU A 193 17.50 -4.62 20.92
CA LEU A 193 16.24 -4.24 21.58
C LEU A 193 16.08 -5.02 22.87
N ASP A 194 15.75 -4.31 23.95
CA ASP A 194 15.29 -4.97 25.17
C ASP A 194 13.96 -5.71 24.94
N ALA A 195 13.56 -6.51 25.92
CA ALA A 195 12.36 -7.33 25.82
C ALA A 195 11.06 -6.52 25.70
N ALA A 196 10.98 -5.35 26.35
CA ALA A 196 9.78 -4.51 26.32
C ALA A 196 9.65 -3.80 24.96
N LYS A 197 10.74 -3.19 24.48
CA LYS A 197 10.81 -2.55 23.16
C LYS A 197 10.52 -3.54 22.05
N ARG A 198 11.10 -4.74 22.10
CA ARG A 198 10.83 -5.81 21.14
C ARG A 198 9.34 -6.19 21.09
N ARG A 199 8.68 -6.36 22.25
CA ARG A 199 7.24 -6.66 22.30
C ARG A 199 6.40 -5.53 21.71
N ARG A 200 6.75 -4.27 21.99
CA ARG A 200 6.08 -3.10 21.41
C ARG A 200 6.18 -3.07 19.89
N CYS A 201 7.38 -3.24 19.34
CA CYS A 201 7.58 -3.30 17.88
C CYS A 201 6.75 -4.43 17.24
N VAL A 202 6.76 -5.64 17.82
CA VAL A 202 5.95 -6.76 17.32
C VAL A 202 4.46 -6.42 17.31
N ALA A 203 3.93 -5.83 18.39
CA ALA A 203 2.53 -5.44 18.46
C ALA A 203 2.16 -4.34 17.45
N LEU A 204 3.07 -3.40 17.17
CA LEU A 204 2.88 -2.37 16.14
C LEU A 204 2.85 -2.99 14.74
N VAL A 205 3.77 -3.91 14.45
CA VAL A 205 3.80 -4.69 13.20
C VAL A 205 2.48 -5.44 13.00
N ASP A 206 2.00 -6.14 14.04
CA ASP A 206 0.72 -6.86 13.96
C ASP A 206 -0.44 -5.93 13.60
N ARG A 207 -0.52 -4.76 14.24
CA ARG A 207 -1.55 -3.75 13.94
C ARG A 207 -1.48 -3.23 12.50
N VAL A 208 -0.28 -3.01 11.95
CA VAL A 208 -0.11 -2.61 10.54
C VAL A 208 -0.68 -3.68 9.62
N PHE A 209 -0.26 -4.94 9.79
CA PHE A 209 -0.74 -6.03 8.94
C PHE A 209 -2.24 -6.30 9.10
N ASP A 210 -2.80 -6.15 10.30
CA ASP A 210 -4.23 -6.31 10.54
C ASP A 210 -5.05 -5.21 9.83
N ALA A 211 -4.58 -3.96 9.90
CA ALA A 211 -5.22 -2.83 9.21
C ALA A 211 -5.24 -3.05 7.69
N PHE A 212 -4.09 -3.43 7.10
CA PHE A 212 -4.01 -3.75 5.68
C PHE A 212 -4.86 -4.96 5.31
N ALA A 213 -4.86 -6.01 6.13
CA ALA A 213 -5.66 -7.21 5.89
C ALA A 213 -7.16 -6.87 5.82
N ALA A 214 -7.66 -6.02 6.73
CA ALA A 214 -9.05 -5.57 6.70
C ALA A 214 -9.40 -4.85 5.38
N TRP A 215 -8.49 -4.01 4.86
CA TRP A 215 -8.65 -3.36 3.57
C TRP A 215 -8.63 -4.34 2.39
N THR A 216 -7.79 -5.39 2.42
CA THR A 216 -7.72 -6.34 1.27
C THR A 216 -9.06 -7.00 0.96
N HIS A 217 -9.92 -7.23 1.97
CA HIS A 217 -11.26 -7.77 1.75
C HIS A 217 -12.17 -6.79 0.99
N GLU A 218 -12.00 -5.49 1.22
CA GLU A 218 -12.69 -4.44 0.46
C GLU A 218 -12.20 -4.40 -0.98
N ALA A 219 -10.89 -4.34 -1.19
CA ALA A 219 -10.30 -4.34 -2.53
C ALA A 219 -10.70 -5.58 -3.35
N ALA A 220 -10.80 -6.76 -2.72
CA ALA A 220 -11.26 -7.97 -3.40
C ALA A 220 -12.71 -7.84 -3.89
N ARG A 221 -13.61 -7.26 -3.07
CA ARG A 221 -15.01 -7.02 -3.48
C ARG A 221 -15.13 -6.01 -4.61
N GLU A 222 -14.23 -5.02 -4.67
CA GLU A 222 -14.19 -4.08 -5.80
C GLU A 222 -13.86 -4.78 -7.12
N ILE A 223 -12.92 -5.73 -7.12
CA ILE A 223 -12.62 -6.54 -8.30
C ILE A 223 -13.87 -7.33 -8.73
N ASP A 224 -14.56 -7.96 -7.78
CA ASP A 224 -15.80 -8.71 -8.06
C ASP A 224 -16.89 -7.79 -8.64
N ARG A 225 -17.04 -6.57 -8.11
CA ARG A 225 -18.02 -5.59 -8.59
C ARG A 225 -17.71 -5.15 -10.03
N VAL A 226 -16.44 -4.91 -10.36
CA VAL A 226 -16.01 -4.52 -11.71
C VAL A 226 -16.14 -5.69 -12.70
N ALA A 227 -15.99 -6.92 -12.23
CA ALA A 227 -16.18 -8.13 -13.05
C ALA A 227 -17.65 -8.41 -13.40
N MET A 228 -18.61 -7.91 -12.60
CA MET A 228 -20.04 -8.09 -12.89
C MET A 228 -20.48 -7.20 -14.06
N PRO A 229 -21.23 -7.74 -15.05
CA PRO A 229 -21.84 -6.91 -16.08
C PRO A 229 -22.79 -5.88 -15.45
N PRO A 230 -22.89 -4.66 -16.02
CA PRO A 230 -23.83 -3.66 -15.51
C PRO A 230 -25.24 -4.25 -15.51
N PHE A 231 -25.95 -4.10 -14.39
CA PHE A 231 -27.35 -4.49 -14.29
C PHE A 231 -28.12 -3.72 -15.36
N VAL A 232 -28.60 -4.39 -16.39
CA VAL A 232 -29.57 -3.82 -17.30
C VAL A 232 -30.84 -3.65 -16.47
N GLN A 233 -31.11 -2.43 -16.00
CA GLN A 233 -32.45 -2.11 -15.54
C GLN A 233 -33.34 -2.21 -16.77
N GLU A 234 -34.09 -3.31 -16.88
CA GLU A 234 -35.28 -3.33 -17.71
C GLU A 234 -36.23 -2.27 -17.14
N THR A 235 -36.26 -1.11 -17.78
CA THR A 235 -37.31 -0.13 -17.56
C THR A 235 -38.66 -0.79 -17.91
N PRO A 236 -39.67 -0.70 -17.03
CA PRO A 236 -41.04 -1.09 -17.35
C PRO A 236 -41.61 -0.33 -18.55
#